data_AF-A0A8J4GNN4-F1
#
_entry.id   AF-A0A8J4GNN4-F1
#
_cell.length_a   1.000
_cell.length_b   1.000
_cell.length_c   1.000
_cell.angle_alpha   90.00
_cell.angle_beta   90.00
_cell.angle_gamma   90.00
#
_symmetry.space_group_name_H-M   'P 1'
#
loop_
_entity.id
_entity.type
_entity.pdbx_description
1 polymer ?
#
loop_
_entity_poly.entity_id
_entity_poly.type
_entity_poly.pdbx_seq_one_letter_code
_entity_poly.pdbx_strand_id
1 'polypeptide(L)'
;MTTLAGLKLTLERTGQTTRVRFPTGAANIIDSYQVGLNANGSQRAAVHIIDQLLIPPAMASVAEALNVQSADANTFVAVLNISSTYSNLMSSSNFNGTILVPTDGAFTKFILANGLTLITLFSKPDFVKPTLDLHIIPNKRLSLTTLTDGTQITTNSGPNTLTARKDANGTVSFVSTNNTATGLYEYFAGEWGNGTTLIFIDTVLIPGPVKLSGAASFIGPSPLAMLCCSILATVALHHMLSRGQ
;
A
#
# COMPACT_ATOMS: atom_id res chain seq x y z
N MET A 1 2.32 -16.22 -11.54
CA MET A 1 0.85 -16.40 -11.62
C MET A 1 0.29 -16.34 -10.20
N THR A 2 -1.00 -16.08 -10.00
CA THR A 2 -1.61 -16.03 -8.66
C THR A 2 -2.83 -16.94 -8.60
N THR A 3 -3.10 -17.55 -7.44
CA THR A 3 -4.36 -18.24 -7.22
C THR A 3 -5.50 -17.24 -7.12
N LEU A 4 -6.75 -17.71 -7.20
CA LEU A 4 -7.93 -16.89 -6.91
C LEU A 4 -7.88 -16.27 -5.49
N ALA A 5 -7.15 -16.91 -4.57
CA ALA A 5 -6.91 -16.41 -3.21
C ALA A 5 -5.69 -15.47 -3.10
N GLY A 6 -5.10 -15.04 -4.23
CA GLY A 6 -3.97 -14.11 -4.26
C GLY A 6 -2.60 -14.73 -3.92
N LEU A 7 -2.50 -16.06 -3.77
CA LEU A 7 -1.22 -16.72 -3.51
C LEU A 7 -0.35 -16.68 -4.77
N LYS A 8 0.84 -16.09 -4.66
CA LYS A 8 1.82 -16.13 -5.75
C LYS A 8 2.29 -17.56 -5.97
N LEU A 9 2.05 -18.03 -7.18
CA LEU A 9 2.58 -19.26 -7.72
C LEU A 9 3.70 -18.91 -8.70
N THR A 10 4.84 -19.57 -8.52
CA THR A 10 6.00 -19.42 -9.39
C THR A 10 6.26 -20.74 -10.07
N LEU A 11 6.53 -20.70 -11.37
CA LEU A 11 7.01 -21.89 -12.08
C LEU A 11 8.53 -21.87 -12.05
N GLU A 12 9.11 -22.91 -11.47
CA GLU A 12 10.56 -23.11 -11.41
C GLU A 12 10.91 -24.29 -12.32
N ARG A 13 11.84 -24.10 -13.25
CA ARG A 13 12.35 -25.19 -14.09
C ARG A 13 13.70 -25.62 -13.56
N THR A 14 13.82 -26.88 -13.18
CA THR A 14 15.07 -27.51 -12.74
C THR A 14 15.34 -28.70 -13.66
N GLY A 15 16.28 -28.54 -14.59
CA GLY A 15 16.51 -29.53 -15.65
C GLY A 15 15.27 -29.71 -16.53
N GLN A 16 14.80 -30.94 -16.68
CA GLN A 16 13.61 -31.28 -17.46
C GLN A 16 12.30 -31.15 -16.68
N THR A 17 12.36 -30.95 -15.37
CA THR A 17 11.17 -30.87 -14.51
C THR A 17 10.75 -29.42 -14.32
N THR A 18 9.46 -29.15 -14.51
CA THR A 18 8.86 -27.85 -14.14
C THR A 18 8.08 -28.05 -12.84
N ARG A 19 8.35 -27.23 -11.83
CA ARG A 19 7.72 -27.28 -10.51
C ARG A 19 6.86 -26.04 -10.33
N VAL A 20 5.66 -26.22 -9.79
CA VAL A 20 4.86 -25.13 -9.27
C VAL A 20 5.28 -24.91 -7.84
N ARG A 21 5.99 -23.82 -7.59
CA ARG A 21 6.36 -23.36 -6.25
C ARG A 21 5.26 -22.48 -5.69
N PHE A 22 4.79 -22.86 -4.52
CA PHE A 22 3.89 -22.11 -3.66
C PHE A 22 4.69 -21.59 -2.45
N PRO A 23 4.20 -20.59 -1.70
CA PRO A 23 4.95 -20.00 -0.60
C PRO A 23 5.45 -21.00 0.46
N THR A 24 4.77 -22.13 0.62
CA THR A 24 5.09 -23.15 1.63
C THR A 24 5.51 -24.52 1.08
N GLY A 25 5.84 -24.61 -0.21
CA GLY A 25 6.31 -25.85 -0.80
C GLY A 25 6.33 -25.84 -2.33
N ALA A 26 6.49 -27.01 -2.94
CA ALA A 26 6.49 -27.15 -4.39
C ALA A 26 5.87 -28.47 -4.82
N ALA A 27 5.08 -28.45 -5.89
CA ALA A 27 4.55 -29.64 -6.57
C ALA A 27 5.18 -29.73 -7.96
N ASN A 28 5.49 -30.93 -8.42
CA ASN A 28 6.01 -31.14 -9.76
C ASN A 28 4.84 -31.20 -10.75
N ILE A 29 4.99 -30.54 -11.90
CA ILE A 29 4.09 -30.74 -13.03
C ILE A 29 4.48 -32.06 -13.68
N ILE A 30 3.57 -33.05 -13.63
CA ILE A 30 3.72 -34.34 -14.28
C ILE A 30 3.37 -34.20 -15.76
N ASP A 31 2.28 -33.50 -16.07
CA ASP A 31 1.76 -33.39 -17.42
C ASP A 31 1.04 -32.05 -17.65
N SER A 32 0.91 -31.64 -18.91
CA SER A 32 0.32 -30.36 -19.30
C SER A 32 -0.50 -30.49 -20.58
N TYR A 33 -1.78 -30.17 -20.48
CA TYR A 33 -2.73 -30.21 -21.58
C TYR A 33 -3.19 -28.79 -21.93
N GLN A 34 -3.26 -28.49 -23.22
CA GLN A 34 -3.87 -27.24 -23.69
C GLN A 34 -5.36 -27.47 -23.92
N VAL A 35 -6.20 -26.60 -23.39
CA VAL A 35 -7.67 -26.73 -23.49
C VAL A 35 -8.25 -25.46 -24.10
N GLY A 36 -8.83 -25.63 -25.29
CA GLY A 36 -9.58 -24.60 -26.00
C GLY A 36 -8.71 -23.61 -26.79
N LEU A 37 -9.29 -23.13 -27.89
CA LEU A 37 -8.76 -22.05 -28.71
C LEU A 37 -9.70 -20.85 -28.63
N ASN A 38 -9.12 -19.66 -28.63
CA ASN A 38 -9.82 -18.40 -28.83
C ASN A 38 -10.24 -18.31 -30.31
N ALA A 39 -11.17 -17.41 -30.62
CA ALA A 39 -11.61 -17.18 -31.99
C ALA A 39 -10.47 -16.74 -32.94
N ASN A 40 -9.38 -16.20 -32.38
CA ASN A 40 -8.15 -15.82 -33.09
C ASN A 40 -7.09 -16.95 -33.14
N GLY A 41 -7.44 -18.18 -32.75
CA GLY A 41 -6.51 -19.33 -32.74
C GLY A 41 -5.52 -19.38 -31.57
N SER A 42 -5.55 -18.42 -30.64
CA SER A 42 -4.68 -18.44 -29.45
C SER A 42 -5.21 -19.38 -28.36
N GLN A 43 -4.33 -20.00 -27.58
CA GLN A 43 -4.72 -20.91 -26.49
C GLN A 43 -5.53 -20.20 -25.41
N ARG A 44 -6.59 -20.86 -24.91
CA ARG A 44 -7.50 -20.30 -23.88
C ARG A 44 -7.11 -20.67 -22.46
N ALA A 45 -6.76 -21.93 -22.24
CA ALA A 45 -6.45 -22.46 -20.94
C ALA A 45 -5.41 -23.58 -21.06
N ALA A 46 -4.66 -23.77 -19.98
CA ALA A 46 -3.79 -24.92 -19.78
C ALA A 46 -4.22 -25.65 -18.50
N VAL A 47 -4.23 -26.98 -18.56
CA VAL A 47 -4.49 -27.86 -17.42
C VAL A 47 -3.19 -28.57 -17.10
N HIS A 48 -2.68 -28.38 -15.89
CA HIS A 48 -1.47 -29.03 -15.41
C HIS A 48 -1.84 -30.12 -14.40
N ILE A 49 -1.35 -31.34 -14.64
CA ILE A 49 -1.42 -32.44 -13.67
C ILE A 49 -0.22 -32.30 -12.75
N ILE A 50 -0.46 -32.29 -11.45
CA ILE A 50 0.57 -32.16 -10.41
C ILE A 50 0.62 -33.40 -9.53
N ASP A 51 1.80 -33.71 -9.00
CA ASP A 51 2.04 -34.90 -8.18
C ASP A 51 1.61 -34.77 -6.71
N GLN A 52 1.28 -33.55 -6.28
CA GLN A 52 0.92 -33.25 -4.89
C GLN A 52 -0.21 -32.22 -4.80
N LEU A 53 -1.01 -32.34 -3.75
CA LEU A 53 -2.05 -31.36 -3.44
C LEU A 53 -1.41 -30.03 -3.03
N LEU A 54 -1.86 -28.93 -3.65
CA LEU A 54 -1.50 -27.59 -3.20
C LEU A 54 -2.32 -27.25 -1.96
N ILE A 55 -1.72 -27.39 -0.79
CA ILE A 55 -2.34 -27.00 0.48
C ILE A 55 -1.94 -25.54 0.77
N PRO A 56 -2.89 -24.60 0.78
CA PRO A 56 -2.62 -23.24 1.22
C PRO A 56 -2.09 -23.28 2.66
N PRO A 57 -1.02 -22.54 2.98
CA PRO A 57 -0.59 -22.46 4.36
C PRO A 57 -1.66 -21.83 5.23
N ALA A 58 -2.03 -22.51 6.31
CA ALA A 58 -2.70 -21.87 7.43
C ALA A 58 -1.69 -20.92 8.07
N MET A 59 -1.68 -19.66 7.65
CA MET A 59 -0.82 -18.67 8.27
C MET A 59 -1.38 -18.36 9.64
N ALA A 60 -0.57 -18.62 10.65
CA ALA A 60 -0.93 -18.47 12.05
C ALA A 60 -0.89 -17.00 12.47
N SER A 61 -0.26 -16.10 11.72
CA SER A 61 -0.17 -14.68 12.06
C SER A 61 -0.17 -13.74 10.85
N VAL A 62 -0.45 -12.46 11.12
CA VAL A 62 -0.34 -11.38 10.11
C VAL A 62 1.11 -11.22 9.64
N ALA A 63 2.09 -11.40 10.52
CA ALA A 63 3.51 -11.34 10.18
C ALA A 63 3.89 -12.37 9.10
N GLU A 64 3.43 -13.61 9.25
CA GLU A 64 3.68 -14.66 8.26
C GLU A 64 3.05 -14.32 6.90
N ALA A 65 1.83 -13.78 6.92
CA ALA A 65 1.13 -13.36 5.72
C ALA A 65 1.80 -12.21 4.98
N LEU A 66 2.29 -11.21 5.72
CA LEU A 66 3.06 -10.12 5.14
C LEU A 66 4.42 -10.59 4.61
N ASN A 67 5.07 -11.55 5.27
CA ASN A 67 6.35 -12.11 4.82
C ASN A 67 6.23 -12.86 3.49
N VAL A 68 5.13 -13.60 3.28
CA VAL A 68 4.83 -14.24 1.98
C VAL A 68 4.71 -13.20 0.86
N GLN A 69 4.24 -11.99 1.19
CA GLN A 69 4.08 -10.86 0.25
C GLN A 69 5.18 -9.81 0.41
N SER A 70 6.37 -10.21 0.89
CA SER A 70 7.49 -9.31 1.18
C SER A 70 7.87 -8.41 0.00
N ALA A 71 7.74 -8.88 -1.24
CA ALA A 71 8.02 -8.07 -2.43
C ALA A 71 7.26 -6.73 -2.48
N ASP A 72 6.07 -6.66 -1.88
CA ASP A 72 5.22 -5.48 -1.88
C ASP A 72 5.03 -4.86 -0.49
N ALA A 73 5.31 -5.60 0.59
CA ALA A 73 4.99 -5.21 1.97
C ALA A 73 6.20 -4.81 2.84
N ASN A 74 7.43 -4.84 2.33
CA ASN A 74 8.63 -4.67 3.16
C ASN A 74 8.64 -3.37 3.97
N THR A 75 8.33 -2.24 3.32
CA THR A 75 8.30 -0.93 3.97
C THR A 75 7.21 -0.88 5.02
N PHE A 76 6.03 -1.42 4.73
CA PHE A 76 4.91 -1.46 5.67
C PHE A 76 5.25 -2.27 6.93
N VAL A 77 5.87 -3.44 6.77
CA VAL A 77 6.35 -4.27 7.88
C VAL A 77 7.38 -3.51 8.72
N ALA A 78 8.30 -2.79 8.08
CA ALA A 78 9.27 -1.95 8.79
C ALA A 78 8.57 -0.86 9.63
N VAL A 79 7.51 -0.22 9.10
CA VAL A 79 6.75 0.81 9.83
C VAL A 79 6.03 0.20 11.05
N LEU A 80 5.39 -0.96 10.90
CA LEU A 80 4.68 -1.63 11.98
C LEU A 80 5.62 -2.02 13.13
N ASN A 81 6.86 -2.41 12.83
CA ASN A 81 7.85 -2.78 13.84
C ASN A 81 8.39 -1.62 14.69
N ILE A 82 8.09 -0.36 14.33
CA ILE A 82 8.50 0.81 15.12
C ILE A 82 7.75 0.88 16.46
N SER A 83 6.51 0.39 16.49
CA SER A 83 5.66 0.44 17.68
C SER A 83 5.33 -0.96 18.17
N SER A 84 5.60 -1.19 19.46
CA SER A 84 5.35 -2.48 20.12
C SER A 84 3.87 -2.90 20.07
N THR A 85 2.94 -1.95 19.97
CA THR A 85 1.51 -2.24 19.80
C THR A 85 1.23 -2.96 18.49
N TYR A 86 1.83 -2.48 17.38
CA TYR A 86 1.60 -3.08 16.06
C TYR A 86 2.47 -4.30 15.82
N SER A 87 3.65 -4.40 16.43
CA SER A 87 4.41 -5.66 16.42
C SER A 87 3.64 -6.79 17.10
N ASN A 88 2.98 -6.50 18.24
CA ASN A 88 2.12 -7.47 18.92
C ASN A 88 0.90 -7.87 18.07
N LEU A 89 0.32 -6.91 17.34
CA LEU A 89 -0.75 -7.18 16.38
C LEU A 89 -0.27 -8.13 15.27
N MET A 90 0.93 -7.89 14.73
CA MET A 90 1.51 -8.73 13.68
C MET A 90 1.77 -10.16 14.13
N SER A 91 2.22 -10.35 15.37
CA SER A 91 2.45 -11.67 15.96
C SER A 91 1.19 -12.35 16.48
N SER A 92 0.06 -11.64 16.56
CA SER A 92 -1.19 -12.18 17.09
C SER A 92 -1.84 -13.12 16.08
N SER A 93 -2.13 -14.34 16.52
CA SER A 93 -2.94 -15.31 15.78
C SER A 93 -4.43 -15.05 15.86
N ASN A 94 -4.85 -14.16 16.77
CA ASN A 94 -6.25 -13.92 17.07
C ASN A 94 -6.79 -12.65 16.41
N PHE A 95 -5.97 -11.95 15.62
CA PHE A 95 -6.45 -10.78 14.91
C PHE A 95 -7.51 -11.19 13.88
N ASN A 96 -8.71 -10.63 14.04
CA ASN A 96 -9.82 -10.79 13.11
C ASN A 96 -10.17 -9.41 12.54
N GLY A 97 -9.99 -9.24 11.24
CA GLY A 97 -10.21 -7.96 10.60
C GLY A 97 -9.59 -7.85 9.22
N THR A 98 -9.45 -6.61 8.76
CA THR A 98 -8.80 -6.27 7.49
C THR A 98 -7.65 -5.31 7.75
N ILE A 99 -6.52 -5.53 7.09
CA ILE A 99 -5.39 -4.59 7.08
C ILE A 99 -5.21 -4.11 5.65
N LEU A 100 -5.29 -2.80 5.47
CA LEU A 100 -4.93 -2.15 4.22
C LEU A 100 -3.41 -1.99 4.19
N VAL A 101 -2.74 -2.64 3.24
CA VAL A 101 -1.28 -2.69 3.15
C VAL A 101 -0.84 -1.80 1.99
N PRO A 102 -0.30 -0.59 2.23
CA PRO A 102 0.31 0.19 1.18
C PRO A 102 1.53 -0.53 0.64
N THR A 103 1.60 -0.65 -0.69
CA THR A 103 2.76 -1.24 -1.36
C THR A 103 4.03 -0.40 -1.14
N ASP A 104 5.20 -0.99 -1.30
CA ASP A 104 6.48 -0.25 -1.31
C ASP A 104 6.48 0.88 -2.35
N GLY A 105 5.81 0.67 -3.50
CA GLY A 105 5.58 1.70 -4.51
C GLY A 105 4.72 2.86 -4.00
N ALA A 106 3.69 2.58 -3.18
CA ALA A 106 2.85 3.59 -2.55
C ALA A 106 3.65 4.49 -1.60
N PHE A 107 4.49 3.88 -0.76
CA PHE A 107 5.39 4.62 0.15
C PHE A 107 6.38 5.48 -0.62
N THR A 108 6.99 4.94 -1.67
CA THR A 108 7.93 5.68 -2.52
C THR A 108 7.29 6.92 -3.13
N LYS A 109 6.08 6.77 -3.72
CA LYS A 109 5.31 7.89 -4.27
C LYS A 109 4.98 8.94 -3.20
N PHE A 110 4.53 8.49 -2.02
CA PHE A 110 4.15 9.39 -0.93
C PHE A 110 5.34 10.23 -0.45
N ILE A 111 6.50 9.61 -0.29
CA ILE A 111 7.72 10.26 0.21
C ILE A 111 8.24 11.28 -0.80
N LEU A 112 8.29 10.92 -2.09
CA LEU A 112 8.70 11.83 -3.16
C LEU A 112 7.75 13.03 -3.27
N ALA A 113 6.45 12.81 -3.21
CA ALA A 113 5.45 13.87 -3.32
C ALA A 113 5.50 14.88 -2.16
N ASN A 114 5.96 14.45 -0.97
CA ASN A 114 6.04 15.30 0.22
C ASN A 114 7.45 15.80 0.53
N GLY A 115 8.45 15.51 -0.32
CA GLY A 115 9.84 15.89 -0.09
C GLY A 115 10.43 15.31 1.20
N LEU A 116 9.93 14.14 1.63
CA LEU A 116 10.36 13.48 2.86
C LEU A 116 11.43 12.41 2.56
N THR A 117 11.94 11.81 3.61
CA THR A 117 12.66 10.53 3.57
C THR A 117 11.98 9.52 4.50
N LEU A 118 12.21 8.22 4.28
CA LEU A 118 11.69 7.16 5.17
C LEU A 118 12.03 7.43 6.64
N ILE A 119 13.28 7.81 6.91
CA ILE A 119 13.77 8.12 8.26
C ILE A 119 12.93 9.26 8.87
N THR A 120 12.77 10.36 8.14
CA THR A 120 12.01 11.53 8.64
C THR A 120 10.52 11.28 8.80
N LEU A 121 9.97 10.28 8.09
CA LEU A 121 8.59 9.84 8.23
C LEU A 121 8.43 9.02 9.51
N PHE A 122 9.36 8.11 9.75
CA PHE A 122 9.40 7.22 10.91
C PHE A 122 9.69 7.94 12.22
N SER A 123 10.42 9.05 12.17
CA SER A 123 10.66 9.89 13.36
C SER A 123 9.46 10.75 13.79
N LYS A 124 8.31 10.69 13.08
CA LYS A 124 7.10 11.47 13.42
C LYS A 124 6.00 10.57 14.02
N PRO A 125 6.00 10.31 15.34
CA PRO A 125 5.00 9.44 15.97
C PRO A 125 3.57 9.96 15.78
N ASP A 126 3.39 11.28 15.76
CA ASP A 126 2.10 11.96 15.53
C ASP A 126 1.54 11.71 14.12
N PHE A 127 2.39 11.28 13.19
CA PHE A 127 1.96 10.85 11.86
C PHE A 127 1.81 9.32 11.78
N VAL A 128 2.81 8.58 12.29
CA VAL A 128 2.86 7.12 12.14
C VAL A 128 1.67 6.44 12.80
N LYS A 129 1.36 6.74 14.07
CA LYS A 129 0.27 6.05 14.77
C LYS A 129 -1.09 6.30 14.11
N PRO A 130 -1.55 7.55 13.88
CA PRO A 130 -2.83 7.79 13.23
C PRO A 130 -2.90 7.18 11.82
N THR A 131 -1.78 7.21 11.09
CA THR A 131 -1.70 6.59 9.76
C THR A 131 -1.91 5.08 9.85
N LEU A 132 -1.18 4.38 10.72
CA LEU A 132 -1.34 2.94 10.89
C LEU A 132 -2.74 2.57 11.40
N ASP A 133 -3.31 3.35 12.32
CA ASP A 133 -4.67 3.13 12.82
C ASP A 133 -5.73 3.26 11.72
N LEU A 134 -5.51 4.12 10.72
CA LEU A 134 -6.41 4.25 9.57
C LEU A 134 -6.34 3.04 8.62
N HIS A 135 -5.22 2.32 8.59
CA HIS A 135 -5.04 1.14 7.75
C HIS A 135 -5.57 -0.15 8.40
N ILE A 136 -5.87 -0.13 9.71
CA ILE A 136 -6.33 -1.30 10.44
C ILE A 136 -7.84 -1.21 10.64
N ILE A 137 -8.56 -2.22 10.16
CA ILE A 137 -10.01 -2.36 10.27
C ILE A 137 -10.29 -3.56 11.19
N PRO A 138 -10.57 -3.32 12.48
CA PRO A 138 -10.81 -4.40 13.42
C PRO A 138 -12.19 -5.03 13.21
N ASN A 139 -12.30 -6.34 13.49
CA ASN A 139 -13.56 -7.10 13.57
C ASN A 139 -14.43 -7.11 12.30
N LYS A 140 -13.88 -6.67 11.16
CA LYS A 140 -14.60 -6.66 9.88
C LYS A 140 -13.67 -7.11 8.77
N ARG A 141 -14.02 -8.22 8.14
CA ARG A 141 -13.34 -8.75 6.95
C ARG A 141 -13.98 -8.17 5.71
N LEU A 142 -13.24 -7.35 4.98
CA LEU A 142 -13.66 -6.83 3.69
C LEU A 142 -13.13 -7.77 2.60
N SER A 143 -13.82 -7.78 1.46
CA SER A 143 -13.30 -8.34 0.21
C SER A 143 -13.63 -7.40 -0.94
N LEU A 144 -12.67 -7.11 -1.82
CA LEU A 144 -12.84 -6.27 -3.00
C LEU A 144 -13.97 -6.78 -3.90
N THR A 145 -14.19 -8.10 -3.91
CA THR A 145 -15.24 -8.72 -4.74
C THR A 145 -16.64 -8.46 -4.19
N THR A 146 -16.82 -8.55 -2.87
CA THR A 146 -18.13 -8.45 -2.20
C THR A 146 -18.46 -7.05 -1.69
N LEU A 147 -17.47 -6.15 -1.62
CA LEU A 147 -17.67 -4.78 -1.16
C LEU A 147 -18.60 -4.03 -2.10
N THR A 148 -19.54 -3.29 -1.51
CA THR A 148 -20.52 -2.46 -2.23
C THR A 148 -20.11 -0.99 -2.20
N ASP A 149 -20.49 -0.25 -3.25
CA ASP A 149 -20.26 1.19 -3.33
C ASP A 149 -20.94 1.93 -2.17
N GLY A 150 -20.24 2.91 -1.61
CA GLY A 150 -20.73 3.73 -0.50
C GLY A 150 -20.62 3.07 0.88
N THR A 151 -20.00 1.89 1.00
CA THR A 151 -19.83 1.24 2.31
C THR A 151 -18.97 2.10 3.22
N GLN A 152 -19.53 2.53 4.36
CA GLN A 152 -18.75 3.18 5.42
C GLN A 152 -17.98 2.13 6.23
N ILE A 153 -16.71 2.44 6.50
CA ILE A 153 -15.77 1.55 7.16
C ILE A 153 -15.23 2.25 8.41
N THR A 154 -15.36 1.56 9.54
CA THR A 154 -14.75 1.92 10.81
C THR A 154 -13.34 1.33 10.87
N THR A 155 -12.36 2.17 11.12
CA THR A 155 -10.95 1.77 11.31
C THR A 155 -10.59 1.92 12.78
N ASN A 156 -9.35 1.56 13.14
CA ASN A 156 -8.82 1.81 14.48
C ASN A 156 -8.67 3.32 14.78
N SER A 157 -8.71 4.18 13.74
CA SER A 157 -8.78 5.65 13.90
C SER A 157 -10.15 6.16 14.31
N GLY A 158 -11.21 5.34 14.21
CA GLY A 158 -12.57 5.71 14.59
C GLY A 158 -13.64 5.34 13.55
N PRO A 159 -14.92 5.62 13.88
CA PRO A 159 -16.06 5.27 13.04
C PRO A 159 -16.08 6.04 11.72
N ASN A 160 -16.50 5.36 10.64
CA ASN A 160 -16.74 5.94 9.31
C ASN A 160 -15.57 6.78 8.76
N THR A 161 -14.35 6.36 9.07
CA THR A 161 -13.12 7.04 8.67
C THR A 161 -12.74 6.76 7.22
N LEU A 162 -13.27 5.68 6.64
CA LEU A 162 -13.13 5.36 5.22
C LEU A 162 -14.50 5.09 4.58
N THR A 163 -14.61 5.44 3.30
CA THR A 163 -15.74 5.03 2.44
C THR A 163 -15.20 4.19 1.29
N ALA A 164 -15.73 2.98 1.12
CA ALA A 164 -15.45 2.18 -0.06
C ALA A 164 -16.24 2.73 -1.25
N ARG A 165 -15.56 2.91 -2.37
CA ARG A 165 -16.14 3.20 -3.66
C ARG A 165 -15.87 2.07 -4.63
N LYS A 166 -16.84 1.71 -5.45
CA LYS A 166 -16.71 0.67 -6.47
C LYS A 166 -17.15 1.25 -7.81
N ASP A 167 -16.23 1.24 -8.78
CA ASP A 167 -16.51 1.74 -10.12
C ASP A 167 -17.29 0.70 -10.96
N ALA A 168 -17.70 1.11 -12.18
CA ALA A 168 -18.42 0.24 -13.10
C ALA A 168 -17.61 -0.98 -13.57
N ASN A 169 -16.28 -0.93 -13.45
CA ASN A 169 -15.37 -2.02 -13.80
C ASN A 169 -15.14 -2.99 -12.62
N GLY A 170 -15.72 -2.70 -11.45
CA GLY A 170 -15.53 -3.47 -10.23
C GLY A 170 -14.28 -3.12 -9.43
N THR A 171 -13.53 -2.09 -9.82
CA THR A 171 -12.36 -1.59 -9.09
C THR A 171 -12.82 -0.91 -7.81
N VAL A 172 -12.21 -1.28 -6.69
CA VAL A 172 -12.54 -0.74 -5.37
C VAL A 172 -11.50 0.29 -4.94
N SER A 173 -11.98 1.44 -4.49
CA SER A 173 -11.16 2.50 -3.89
C SER A 173 -11.62 2.80 -2.46
N PHE A 174 -10.67 3.02 -1.57
CA PHE A 174 -10.89 3.43 -0.19
C PHE A 174 -10.67 4.93 -0.09
N VAL A 175 -11.74 5.67 0.16
CA VAL A 175 -11.74 7.14 0.25
C VAL A 175 -11.64 7.53 1.72
N SER A 176 -10.57 8.24 2.07
CA SER A 176 -10.41 8.92 3.36
C SER A 176 -10.72 10.42 3.23
N THR A 177 -10.59 11.17 4.32
CA THR A 177 -10.76 12.63 4.32
C THR A 177 -9.73 13.35 3.43
N ASN A 178 -8.49 12.87 3.36
CA ASN A 178 -7.40 13.60 2.67
C ASN A 178 -7.02 13.00 1.34
N ASN A 179 -7.19 11.69 1.17
CA ASN A 179 -6.82 11.00 -0.05
C ASN A 179 -7.60 9.71 -0.27
N THR A 180 -7.46 9.20 -1.48
CA THR A 180 -8.06 7.95 -1.93
C THR A 180 -6.95 6.97 -2.25
N ALA A 181 -7.14 5.70 -1.90
CA ALA A 181 -6.26 4.61 -2.28
C ALA A 181 -7.04 3.52 -3.02
N THR A 182 -6.48 2.98 -4.09
CA THR A 182 -7.12 1.92 -4.87
C THR A 182 -6.63 0.56 -4.40
N GLY A 183 -7.57 -0.38 -4.19
CA GLY A 183 -7.28 -1.78 -3.89
C GLY A 183 -6.76 -2.49 -5.13
N LEU A 184 -5.54 -3.03 -5.05
CA LEU A 184 -4.88 -3.73 -6.13
C LEU A 184 -5.22 -5.21 -6.14
N TYR A 185 -5.06 -5.86 -4.99
CA TYR A 185 -5.39 -7.26 -4.78
C TYR A 185 -5.61 -7.52 -3.29
N GLU A 186 -6.26 -8.64 -2.98
CA GLU A 186 -6.48 -9.08 -1.61
C GLU A 186 -5.82 -10.44 -1.36
N TYR A 187 -5.47 -10.66 -0.11
CA TYR A 187 -4.83 -11.86 0.37
C TYR A 187 -5.44 -12.27 1.70
N PHE A 188 -5.88 -13.52 1.79
CA PHE A 188 -6.51 -14.03 2.99
C PHE A 188 -5.51 -14.84 3.81
N ALA A 189 -5.38 -14.49 5.09
CA ALA A 189 -4.57 -15.18 6.07
C ALA A 189 -5.44 -15.70 7.22
N GLY A 190 -5.09 -16.85 7.78
CA GLY A 190 -5.83 -17.48 8.87
C GLY A 190 -6.82 -18.56 8.44
N GLU A 191 -7.52 -19.08 9.44
CA GLU A 191 -8.45 -20.20 9.31
C GLU A 191 -9.79 -19.77 8.73
N TRP A 192 -10.54 -20.75 8.22
CA TRP A 192 -11.90 -20.51 7.76
C TRP A 192 -12.79 -20.08 8.94
N GLY A 193 -13.39 -18.90 8.86
CA GLY A 193 -14.16 -18.28 9.96
C GLY A 193 -13.35 -17.41 10.92
N ASN A 194 -12.05 -17.66 11.07
CA ASN A 194 -11.14 -16.88 11.94
C ASN A 194 -9.88 -16.49 11.17
N GLY A 195 -9.87 -15.28 10.60
CA GLY A 195 -8.74 -14.85 9.78
C GLY A 195 -8.71 -13.36 9.50
N THR A 196 -7.61 -12.94 8.90
CA THR A 196 -7.32 -11.57 8.49
C THR A 196 -7.35 -11.46 6.98
N THR A 197 -7.95 -10.40 6.47
CA THR A 197 -7.78 -10.03 5.06
C THR A 197 -6.71 -8.95 4.96
N LEU A 198 -5.69 -9.18 4.15
CA LEU A 198 -4.76 -8.13 3.72
C LEU A 198 -5.25 -7.59 2.37
N ILE A 199 -5.45 -6.29 2.26
CA ILE A 199 -5.80 -5.63 0.99
C ILE A 199 -4.65 -4.72 0.61
N PHE A 200 -3.98 -5.02 -0.49
CA PHE A 200 -2.87 -4.22 -0.97
C PHE A 200 -3.39 -3.00 -1.70
N ILE A 201 -2.85 -1.83 -1.36
CA ILE A 201 -3.28 -0.54 -1.90
C ILE A 201 -2.13 0.23 -2.53
N ASP A 202 -2.47 1.09 -3.50
CA ASP A 202 -1.51 1.83 -4.31
C ASP A 202 -1.04 3.17 -3.70
N THR A 203 -1.68 3.60 -2.61
CA THR A 203 -1.48 4.89 -1.96
C THR A 203 -1.54 4.73 -0.44
N VAL A 204 -0.68 5.42 0.31
CA VAL A 204 -0.73 5.44 1.79
C VAL A 204 -1.90 6.33 2.23
N LEU A 205 -2.88 5.80 2.96
CA LEU A 205 -4.02 6.57 3.45
C LEU A 205 -3.62 7.48 4.62
N ILE A 206 -4.10 8.72 4.62
CA ILE A 206 -3.68 9.73 5.61
C ILE A 206 -4.90 10.22 6.40
N PRO A 207 -4.87 10.18 7.75
CA PRO A 207 -5.98 10.64 8.57
C PRO A 207 -6.11 12.17 8.52
N GLY A 208 -7.25 12.70 8.98
CA GLY A 208 -7.55 14.15 9.06
C GLY A 208 -6.41 14.99 9.66
N PRO A 209 -6.44 16.32 9.48
CA PRO A 209 -5.25 17.17 9.27
C PRO A 209 -4.05 16.77 10.13
N VAL A 210 -3.17 15.96 9.55
CA VAL A 210 -1.88 15.63 10.17
C VAL A 210 -0.91 16.74 9.83
N LYS A 211 -0.34 17.38 10.86
CA LYS A 211 0.73 18.35 10.66
C LYS A 211 2.00 17.61 10.25
N LEU A 212 2.23 17.51 8.94
CA LEU A 212 3.55 17.20 8.37
C LEU A 212 4.45 18.43 8.56
N SER A 213 4.75 18.77 9.81
CA SER A 213 5.72 19.83 10.13
C SER A 213 7.07 19.41 9.57
N GLY A 214 7.50 20.08 8.51
CA GLY A 214 8.73 19.75 7.79
C GLY A 214 8.67 19.90 6.27
N ALA A 215 7.48 20.09 5.66
CA ALA A 215 7.46 20.63 4.31
C ALA A 215 8.04 22.04 4.37
N ALA A 216 9.24 22.23 3.85
CA ALA A 216 9.76 23.55 3.58
C ALA A 216 8.66 24.30 2.84
N SER A 217 8.10 25.33 3.49
CA SER A 217 7.23 26.25 2.80
C SER A 217 8.07 26.84 1.68
N PHE A 218 7.86 26.39 0.44
CA PHE A 218 8.08 27.24 -0.70
C PHE A 218 7.05 28.35 -0.58
N ILE A 219 7.40 29.34 0.23
CA ILE A 219 6.91 30.70 0.09
C ILE A 219 7.36 31.06 -1.32
N GLY A 220 6.50 30.79 -2.31
CA GLY A 220 6.56 31.49 -3.58
C GLY A 220 6.65 32.97 -3.24
N PRO A 221 7.51 33.75 -3.92
CA PRO A 221 7.76 35.13 -3.54
C PRO A 221 6.42 35.85 -3.47
N SER A 222 6.02 36.22 -2.25
CA SER A 222 4.88 37.10 -2.04
C SER A 222 5.07 38.32 -2.95
N PRO A 223 4.10 38.70 -3.79
CA PRO A 223 4.22 39.89 -4.63
C PRO A 223 4.40 41.19 -3.81
N LEU A 224 4.21 41.14 -2.50
CA LEU A 224 4.52 42.25 -1.58
C LEU A 224 6.01 42.38 -1.21
N ALA A 225 6.85 41.36 -1.39
CA ALA A 225 8.30 41.47 -1.15
C ALA A 225 9.06 42.05 -2.36
N MET A 226 8.40 42.17 -3.51
CA MET A 226 8.97 42.71 -4.75
C MET A 226 8.83 44.23 -4.89
N LEU A 227 8.44 44.94 -3.81
CA LEU A 227 8.37 46.40 -3.78
C LEU A 227 9.42 47.06 -2.85
N CYS A 228 10.16 46.27 -2.06
CA CYS A 228 11.19 46.81 -1.15
C CYS A 228 12.63 46.73 -1.68
N CYS A 229 12.87 46.11 -2.85
CA CYS A 229 14.22 46.06 -3.47
C CYS A 229 14.45 47.08 -4.60
N SER A 230 13.44 47.86 -5.01
CA SER A 230 13.59 48.87 -6.08
C SER A 230 13.76 50.31 -5.60
N ILE A 231 13.74 50.57 -4.28
CA ILE A 231 13.93 51.93 -3.73
C ILE A 231 15.39 52.19 -3.31
N LEU A 232 16.22 51.15 -3.14
CA LEU A 232 17.63 51.33 -2.75
C LEU A 232 18.61 51.59 -3.91
N ALA A 233 18.16 51.55 -5.17
CA ALA A 233 19.04 51.77 -6.33
C ALA A 233 19.00 53.20 -6.90
N THR A 234 18.04 54.05 -6.50
CA THR A 234 17.90 55.41 -7.09
C THR A 234 18.48 56.53 -6.21
N VAL A 235 18.77 56.28 -4.93
CA VAL A 235 19.37 57.31 -4.04
C VAL A 235 20.91 57.33 -4.11
N ALA A 236 21.54 56.28 -4.63
CA ALA A 236 23.01 56.23 -4.77
C ALA A 236 23.56 56.97 -6.00
N LEU A 237 22.72 57.35 -6.98
CA LEU A 237 23.18 58.01 -8.21
C LEU A 237 23.03 59.55 -8.20
N HIS A 238 22.33 60.13 -7.23
CA HIS A 238 22.19 61.60 -7.13
C HIS A 238 23.22 62.27 -6.20
N HIS A 239 24.05 61.50 -5.48
CA HIS A 239 25.04 62.05 -4.54
C HIS A 239 26.51 61.95 -5.03
N MET A 240 26.76 61.39 -6.23
CA MET A 240 28.09 61.27 -6.83
C MET A 240 28.35 62.27 -7.98
N LEU A 241 27.41 63.17 -8.27
CA LEU A 241 27.55 64.22 -9.31
C LEU A 241 27.72 65.65 -8.76
N SER A 242 27.96 65.82 -7.45
CA SER A 242 28.13 67.13 -6.80
C SER A 242 29.48 67.30 -6.05
N ARG A 243 30.45 66.39 -6.26
CA ARG A 243 31.82 66.57 -5.75
C ARG A 243 32.85 66.07 -6.76
N GLY A 244 33.22 66.95 -7.69
CA GLY A 244 34.32 66.72 -8.61
C GLY A 244 34.42 67.84 -9.63
N GLN A 245 35.15 68.89 -9.23
CA GLN A 245 35.89 69.86 -10.06
C GLN A 245 35.16 70.48 -11.25
#